data_AF-A0A6J7VIY9-F1
#
_entry.id   AF-A0A6J7VIY9-F1
#
_cell.length_a   1.000
_cell.length_b   1.000
_cell.length_c   1.000
_cell.angle_alpha   90.00
_cell.angle_beta   90.00
_cell.angle_gamma   90.00
#
_symmetry.space_group_name_H-M   'P 1'
#
loop_
_entity.id
_entity.type
_entity.pdbx_description
1 polymer ?
#
loop_
_entity_poly.entity_id
_entity_poly.type
_entity_poly.pdbx_seq_one_letter_code
_entity_poly.pdbx_strand_id
1 'polypeptide(L)'
;MIVIYDGQCEFCRNCVKWIQSRISLEAIPYQEADLTQHMLSEQEAQESVHLVLADRTLSGADAVAHLLKSTRWRGLGLMISTFLPLSRFCYGWVARHRNSAIVRFINLLVMKTIDQGR
;
A
#
# COMPACT_ATOMS: atom_id res chain seq x y z
N MET A 1 -10.24 -8.10 6.35
CA MET A 1 -9.89 -6.73 5.89
C MET A 1 -9.51 -6.82 4.44
N ILE A 2 -9.89 -5.83 3.63
CA ILE A 2 -9.65 -5.81 2.19
C ILE A 2 -8.75 -4.63 1.86
N VAL A 3 -7.71 -4.85 1.08
CA VAL A 3 -6.83 -3.80 0.56
C VAL A 3 -7.16 -3.56 -0.91
N ILE A 4 -7.57 -2.33 -1.23
CA ILE A 4 -7.78 -1.89 -2.61
C ILE A 4 -6.56 -1.06 -3.03
N TYR A 5 -5.95 -1.42 -4.15
CA TYR A 5 -4.68 -0.83 -4.58
C TYR A 5 -4.59 -0.72 -6.10
N ASP A 6 -3.59 0.02 -6.60
CA ASP A 6 -3.33 0.08 -8.04
C ASP A 6 -2.66 -1.20 -8.56
N GLY A 7 -3.45 -2.00 -9.28
CA GLY A 7 -3.02 -3.23 -9.93
C GLY A 7 -2.00 -3.02 -11.06
N GLN A 8 -1.92 -1.83 -11.64
CA GLN A 8 -0.98 -1.51 -12.72
C GLN A 8 0.37 -1.00 -12.17
N CYS A 9 0.42 -0.56 -10.92
CA CYS A 9 1.66 -0.15 -10.25
C CYS A 9 2.45 -1.34 -9.69
N GLU A 10 3.64 -1.60 -10.25
CA GLU A 10 4.52 -2.70 -9.83
C GLU A 10 4.95 -2.59 -8.36
N PHE A 11 5.25 -1.37 -7.91
CA PHE A 11 5.60 -1.10 -6.53
C PHE A 11 4.45 -1.47 -5.58
N CYS A 12 3.21 -1.06 -5.89
CA CYS A 12 2.03 -1.41 -5.10
C CYS A 12 1.82 -2.92 -5.06
N ARG A 13 1.92 -3.62 -6.20
CA ARG A 13 1.83 -5.09 -6.26
C ARG A 13 2.86 -5.76 -5.35
N ASN A 14 4.11 -5.30 -5.35
CA ASN A 14 5.16 -5.89 -4.52
C ASN A 14 4.93 -5.63 -3.02
N CYS A 15 4.49 -4.43 -2.64
CA CYS A 15 4.11 -4.12 -1.26
C CYS A 15 2.94 -4.98 -0.77
N VAL A 16 1.90 -5.16 -1.59
CA VAL A 16 0.74 -6.01 -1.27
C VAL A 16 1.18 -7.47 -1.10
N LYS A 17 1.97 -8.01 -2.02
CA LYS A 17 2.52 -9.37 -1.88
C LYS A 17 3.32 -9.56 -0.60
N TRP A 18 4.16 -8.58 -0.25
CA TRP A 18 4.95 -8.59 0.99
C TRP A 18 4.06 -8.58 2.25
N ILE A 19 2.93 -7.87 2.22
CA ILE A 19 1.99 -7.82 3.33
C ILE A 19 1.20 -9.14 3.43
N GLN A 20 0.74 -9.69 2.30
CA GLN A 20 -0.02 -10.94 2.25
C GLN A 20 0.79 -12.15 2.73
N SER A 21 2.12 -12.11 2.59
CA SER A 21 2.99 -13.16 3.15
C SER A 21 3.17 -13.08 4.68
N ARG A 22 2.67 -12.01 5.33
CA ARG A 22 2.85 -11.75 6.77
C ARG A 22 1.55 -11.75 7.55
N ILE A 23 0.45 -11.35 6.92
CA ILE A 23 -0.88 -11.28 7.51
C ILE A 23 -1.92 -11.78 6.52
N SER A 24 -2.98 -12.40 7.04
CA SER A 24 -4.12 -12.79 6.23
C SER A 24 -4.93 -11.56 5.86
N LEU A 25 -4.93 -11.19 4.59
CA LEU A 25 -5.81 -10.18 4.03
C LEU A 25 -6.15 -10.47 2.58
N GLU A 26 -7.28 -9.94 2.15
CA GLU A 26 -7.68 -9.93 0.75
C GLU A 26 -7.16 -8.65 0.09
N ALA A 27 -6.63 -8.76 -1.12
CA ALA A 27 -6.15 -7.61 -1.87
C ALA A 27 -6.74 -7.62 -3.27
N ILE A 28 -7.38 -6.51 -3.64
CA ILE A 28 -8.13 -6.37 -4.88
C ILE A 28 -7.55 -5.18 -5.65
N PRO A 29 -7.10 -5.37 -6.90
CA PRO A 29 -6.80 -4.26 -7.80
C PRO A 29 -8.02 -3.37 -7.96
N TYR A 30 -7.89 -2.04 -7.87
CA TYR A 30 -9.05 -1.16 -8.05
C TYR A 30 -9.68 -1.31 -9.45
N GLN A 31 -8.91 -1.77 -10.44
CA GLN A 31 -9.38 -2.07 -11.79
C GLN A 31 -10.36 -3.26 -11.87
N GLU A 32 -10.35 -4.13 -10.85
CA GLU A 32 -11.20 -5.32 -10.74
C GLU A 32 -12.21 -5.19 -9.59
N ALA A 33 -12.03 -4.22 -8.70
CA ALA A 33 -12.92 -3.98 -7.57
C ALA A 33 -14.19 -3.25 -8.02
N ASP A 34 -15.35 -3.68 -7.52
CA ASP A 34 -16.53 -2.81 -7.53
C ASP A 34 -16.33 -1.74 -6.44
N LEU A 35 -15.88 -0.56 -6.86
CA LEU A 35 -15.54 0.56 -5.96
C LEU A 35 -16.76 1.13 -5.24
N THR A 36 -17.94 1.02 -5.86
CA THR A 36 -19.18 1.54 -5.27
C THR A 36 -19.57 0.77 -4.02
N GLN A 37 -19.35 -0.55 -4.01
CA GLN A 37 -19.56 -1.40 -2.83
C GLN A 37 -18.65 -1.00 -1.64
N HIS A 38 -17.53 -0.33 -1.94
CA HIS A 38 -16.54 0.12 -0.96
C HIS A 38 -16.62 1.62 -0.67
N MET A 39 -17.62 2.31 -1.22
CA MET A 39 -17.81 3.77 -1.10
C MET A 39 -16.59 4.57 -1.59
N LEU A 40 -15.94 4.08 -2.66
CA LEU A 40 -14.78 4.73 -3.26
C LEU A 40 -15.12 5.21 -4.68
N SER A 41 -14.58 6.36 -5.06
CA SER A 41 -14.49 6.77 -6.45
C SER A 41 -13.24 6.21 -7.12
N GLU A 42 -13.26 6.10 -8.44
CA GLU A 42 -12.09 5.69 -9.23
C GLU A 42 -10.91 6.65 -9.03
N GLN A 43 -11.19 7.95 -8.94
CA GLN A 43 -10.15 8.96 -8.69
C GLN A 43 -9.48 8.73 -7.32
N GLU A 44 -10.25 8.49 -6.26
CA GLU A 44 -9.69 8.22 -4.93
C GLU A 44 -8.86 6.93 -4.92
N ALA A 45 -9.35 5.88 -5.59
CA ALA A 45 -8.66 4.60 -5.68
C ALA A 45 -7.36 4.69 -6.49
N GLN A 46 -7.31 5.58 -7.49
CA GLN A 46 -6.11 5.88 -8.25
C GLN A 46 -5.12 6.74 -7.45
N GLU A 47 -5.59 7.63 -6.60
CA GLU A 47 -4.73 8.55 -5.84
C GLU A 47 -3.97 7.87 -4.68
N SER A 48 -4.53 6.80 -4.10
CA SER A 48 -3.91 6.13 -2.96
C SER A 48 -4.40 4.70 -2.73
N VAL A 49 -3.67 3.94 -1.92
CA VAL A 49 -4.11 2.63 -1.43
C VAL A 49 -5.18 2.79 -0.35
N HIS A 50 -6.18 1.90 -0.35
CA HIS A 50 -7.27 1.90 0.63
C HIS A 50 -7.33 0.58 1.39
N LEU A 51 -7.65 0.66 2.68
CA LEU A 51 -7.88 -0.48 3.55
C LEU A 51 -9.31 -0.42 4.07
N VAL A 52 -10.15 -1.33 3.59
CA VAL A 52 -11.54 -1.49 4.01
C VAL A 52 -11.58 -2.40 5.24
N LEU A 53 -12.04 -1.83 6.35
CA LEU A 53 -12.33 -2.51 7.61
C LEU A 53 -13.85 -2.64 7.78
N ALA A 54 -14.29 -3.37 8.81
CA ALA A 54 -15.72 -3.61 9.02
C ALA A 54 -16.52 -2.32 9.33
N ASP A 55 -15.87 -1.33 9.95
CA ASP A 55 -16.48 -0.11 10.47
C ASP A 55 -16.05 1.16 9.72
N ARG A 56 -14.95 1.12 8.98
CA ARG A 56 -14.36 2.29 8.32
C ARG A 56 -13.41 1.90 7.20
N THR A 57 -13.12 2.86 6.32
CA THR A 57 -12.06 2.76 5.31
C THR A 57 -10.91 3.70 5.68
N LEU A 58 -9.68 3.18 5.67
CA LEU A 58 -8.46 3.98 5.81
C LEU A 58 -7.83 4.15 4.43
N SER A 59 -7.15 5.27 4.19
CA SER A 59 -6.52 5.55 2.89
C SER A 59 -5.06 5.99 3.05
N GLY A 60 -4.27 5.85 1.98
CA GLY A 60 -2.89 6.29 1.90
C GLY A 60 -2.02 5.82 3.07
N ALA A 61 -1.38 6.77 3.74
CA ALA A 61 -0.47 6.47 4.85
C ALA A 61 -1.17 5.83 6.05
N ASP A 62 -2.44 6.15 6.31
CA ASP A 62 -3.18 5.56 7.43
C ASP A 62 -3.46 4.08 7.18
N ALA A 63 -3.81 3.73 5.94
CA ALA A 63 -3.96 2.34 5.51
C ALA A 63 -2.63 1.58 5.66
N VAL A 64 -1.52 2.14 5.15
CA VAL A 64 -0.18 1.53 5.24
C VAL A 64 0.28 1.37 6.68
N ALA A 65 0.11 2.40 7.51
CA ALA A 65 0.49 2.34 8.93
C ALA A 65 -0.32 1.28 9.68
N HIS A 66 -1.62 1.15 9.39
CA HIS A 66 -2.47 0.11 9.98
C HIS A 66 -2.00 -1.29 9.55
N LEU A 67 -1.74 -1.49 8.26
CA LEU A 67 -1.23 -2.76 7.73
C LEU A 67 0.10 -3.14 8.39
N LEU A 68 1.03 -2.20 8.52
CA LEU A 68 2.32 -2.46 9.15
C LEU A 68 2.22 -2.76 10.65
N LYS A 69 1.33 -2.08 11.38
CA LYS A 69 1.03 -2.37 12.80
C LYS A 69 0.44 -3.77 13.00
N SER A 70 -0.24 -4.31 11.99
CA SER A 70 -0.77 -5.68 11.98
C SER A 70 0.31 -6.74 11.72
N THR A 71 1.47 -6.36 11.19
CA THR A 71 2.62 -7.27 11.03
C THR A 71 3.52 -7.30 12.27
N ARG A 72 4.54 -8.16 12.28
CA ARG A 72 5.64 -8.12 13.28
C ARG A 72 6.54 -6.87 13.15
N TRP A 73 6.40 -6.09 12.08
CA TRP A 73 7.19 -4.87 11.80
C TRP A 73 6.53 -3.59 12.33
N ARG A 74 5.94 -3.67 13.53
CA ARG A 74 5.15 -2.58 14.14
C ARG A 74 5.91 -1.25 14.26
N GLY A 75 7.23 -1.32 14.52
CA GLY A 75 8.09 -0.14 14.64
C GLY A 75 8.20 0.67 13.33
N LEU A 76 8.23 0.00 12.18
CA LEU A 76 8.22 0.65 10.87
C LEU A 76 6.87 1.32 10.58
N GLY A 77 5.76 0.67 10.96
CA GLY A 77 4.42 1.25 10.85
C GLY A 77 4.26 2.52 11.71
N LEU A 78 4.88 2.55 12.88
CA LEU A 78 4.90 3.74 13.74
C LEU A 78 5.70 4.88 13.11
N MET A 79 6.89 4.62 12.57
CA MET A 79 7.69 5.67 11.91
C MET A 79 6.96 6.27 10.70
N ILE A 80 6.39 5.45 9.83
CA ILE A 80 5.68 5.93 8.63
C ILE A 80 4.45 6.76 9.01
N SER A 81 3.74 6.38 10.07
CA SER A 81 2.62 7.15 10.62
C SER A 81 3.05 8.53 11.16
N THR A 82 4.31 8.69 11.57
CA THR A 82 4.84 9.95 12.10
C THR A 82 5.31 10.91 10.99
N PHE A 83 5.74 10.38 9.84
CA PHE A 83 6.18 11.18 8.67
C PHE A 83 5.04 11.51 7.68
N LEU A 84 3.82 11.61 8.19
CA LEU A 84 2.54 11.65 7.46
C LEU A 84 2.38 12.69 6.32
N PRO A 85 2.95 13.92 6.35
CA PRO A 85 2.70 14.89 5.28
C PRO A 85 3.44 14.56 3.96
N LEU A 86 4.43 13.66 3.97
CA LEU A 86 5.19 13.35 2.76
C LEU A 86 4.51 12.30 1.87
N SER A 87 3.54 11.55 2.40
CA SER A 87 2.94 10.39 1.72
C SER A 87 2.06 10.75 0.51
N ARG A 88 1.26 11.83 0.58
CA ARG A 88 0.51 12.38 -0.56
C ARG A 88 1.45 12.84 -1.67
N PHE A 89 2.63 13.34 -1.31
CA PHE A 89 3.65 13.73 -2.27
C PHE A 89 4.38 12.52 -2.86
N CYS A 90 4.58 11.45 -2.08
CA CYS A 90 5.22 10.23 -2.56
C CYS A 90 4.43 9.56 -3.69
N TYR A 91 3.10 9.47 -3.64
CA TYR A 91 2.35 8.82 -4.73
C TYR A 91 2.39 9.64 -6.03
N GLY A 92 2.17 10.96 -5.93
CA GLY A 92 2.31 11.87 -7.07
C GLY A 92 3.75 12.00 -7.60
N TRP A 93 4.76 11.78 -6.76
CA TRP A 93 6.18 11.78 -7.14
C TRP A 93 6.61 10.43 -7.71
N VAL A 94 6.17 9.29 -7.16
CA VAL A 94 6.44 7.93 -7.67
C VAL A 94 5.78 7.74 -9.04
N ALA A 95 4.53 8.19 -9.22
CA ALA A 95 3.85 8.16 -10.51
C ALA A 95 4.54 9.06 -11.56
N ARG A 96 5.09 10.22 -11.16
CA ARG A 96 5.86 11.10 -12.05
C ARG A 96 7.32 10.69 -12.25
N HIS A 97 7.91 9.92 -11.33
CA HIS A 97 9.29 9.45 -11.35
C HIS A 97 9.38 7.91 -11.34
N ARG A 98 8.62 7.26 -12.23
CA ARG A 98 8.62 5.79 -12.41
C ARG A 98 10.00 5.17 -12.70
N ASN A 99 11.00 5.98 -13.06
CA ASN A 99 12.38 5.58 -13.36
C ASN A 99 13.42 6.10 -12.34
N SER A 100 12.99 6.69 -11.22
CA SER A 100 13.93 7.20 -10.22
C SER A 100 14.65 6.07 -9.48
N ALA A 101 15.95 6.28 -9.24
CA ALA A 101 16.80 5.35 -8.48
C ALA A 101 16.24 5.03 -7.08
N ILE A 102 15.50 5.95 -6.47
CA ILE A 102 14.84 5.76 -5.17
C ILE A 102 13.74 4.71 -5.24
N VAL A 103 12.86 4.76 -6.25
CA VAL A 103 11.79 3.77 -6.42
C VAL A 103 12.38 2.39 -6.66
N ARG A 104 13.44 2.31 -7.48
CA ARG A 104 14.19 1.07 -7.71
C ARG A 104 14.84 0.55 -6.42
N PHE A 105 15.43 1.42 -5.61
CA PHE A 105 16.07 1.04 -4.35
C PHE A 105 15.05 0.54 -3.32
N ILE A 106 13.92 1.22 -3.14
CA ILE A 106 12.86 0.75 -2.25
C ILE A 106 12.30 -0.58 -2.76
N ASN A 107 12.07 -0.72 -4.08
CA ASN A 107 11.61 -1.98 -4.66
C ASN A 107 12.62 -3.12 -4.41
N LEU A 108 13.92 -2.86 -4.54
CA LEU A 108 14.99 -3.83 -4.22
C LEU A 108 14.96 -4.24 -2.74
N LEU A 109 14.73 -3.30 -1.82
CA LEU A 109 14.62 -3.62 -0.39
C LEU A 109 13.36 -4.44 -0.08
N VAL A 110 12.23 -4.11 -0.69
CA VAL A 110 10.99 -4.88 -0.58
C VAL A 110 11.21 -6.29 -1.12
N MET A 111 11.74 -6.44 -2.33
CA MET A 111 12.04 -7.74 -2.93
C MET A 111 13.01 -8.55 -2.06
N LYS A 112 14.08 -7.93 -1.55
CA LYS A 112 15.04 -8.60 -0.65
C LYS A 112 14.41 -9.10 0.65
N THR A 113 13.38 -8.41 1.17
CA THR A 113 12.63 -8.85 2.35
C THR A 113 11.46 -9.79 2.03
N ILE A 114 11.04 -9.93 0.77
CA ILE A 114 10.20 -11.05 0.31
C ILE A 114 11.04 -12.33 0.25
N ASP A 115 12.26 -12.25 -0.28
CA ASP A 115 13.11 -13.40 -0.54
C ASP A 115 13.69 -14.05 0.73
N GLN A 116 13.91 -13.27 1.79
CA GLN A 116 14.33 -13.79 3.11
C GLN A 116 13.24 -14.52 3.91
N GLY A 117 12.01 -14.59 3.40
CA GLY A 117 10.88 -15.24 4.07
C GLY A 117 10.45 -16.59 3.48
N ARG A 118 11.22 -17.14 2.53
CA ARG A 118 10.97 -18.46 1.94
C ARG A 118 11.83 -19.55 2.58
#